data_AF-A0A133VDV5-F1
#
_entry.id   AF-A0A133VDV5-F1
#
_cell.length_a   1.000
_cell.length_b   1.000
_cell.length_c   1.000
_cell.angle_alpha   90.00
_cell.angle_beta   90.00
_cell.angle_gamma   90.00
#
_symmetry.space_group_name_H-M   'P 1'
#
loop_
_entity.id
_entity.type
_entity.pdbx_description
1 polymer ?
#
loop_
_entity_poly.entity_id
_entity_poly.type
_entity_poly.pdbx_seq_one_letter_code
_entity_poly.pdbx_strand_id
1 'polypeptide(L)'
;MNLKTYIGIGVLVVIVCLIGVALVNQYRLNRKIKGDVEELLKNAETKKDVFTGKDLEGLPRPVKEYLDHVLKEGQPYINTVRLKQEGKFYVQDSWKSFTATQHYSIEPPGFVWNANIDFFPLITVRVVDMYKDGKGSLQGKLLSTLTVAEAKTSPEMNSAELARYLSEAVWFPTALLPGQGIEWEPVDENTARATLQHQEAEASLLFHFNDQNEITKVHTEERYRQEDNSFQPWTGYFENYKEKNGILIPLDGEVEWNLDYG
;
A
#
# COMPACT_ATOMS: atom_id res chain seq x y z
N MET A 1 12.23 -0.25 -56.48
CA MET A 1 11.85 -0.76 -55.14
C MET A 1 10.34 -0.89 -55.10
N ASN A 2 9.76 -2.03 -54.71
CA ASN A 2 8.32 -2.28 -54.88
C ASN A 2 7.50 -1.66 -53.74
N LEU A 3 6.23 -1.30 -53.99
CA LEU A 3 5.32 -0.64 -53.03
C LEU A 3 5.26 -1.36 -51.66
N LYS A 4 5.33 -2.70 -51.66
CA LYS A 4 5.40 -3.52 -50.44
C LYS A 4 6.63 -3.22 -49.57
N THR A 5 7.76 -2.89 -50.18
CA THR A 5 9.00 -2.52 -49.47
C THR A 5 8.87 -1.15 -48.80
N TYR A 6 8.24 -0.16 -49.46
CA TYR A 6 7.98 1.15 -48.86
C TYR A 6 6.99 1.06 -47.69
N ILE A 7 5.94 0.25 -47.84
CA ILE A 7 4.99 -0.02 -46.75
C ILE A 7 5.70 -0.70 -45.57
N GLY A 8 6.55 -1.70 -45.83
CA GLY A 8 7.31 -2.40 -44.79
C GLY A 8 8.28 -1.48 -44.03
N ILE A 9 8.99 -0.60 -44.73
CA ILE A 9 9.88 0.40 -44.12
C ILE A 9 9.07 1.42 -43.30
N GLY A 10 7.94 1.90 -43.83
CA GLY A 10 7.05 2.81 -43.12
C GLY A 10 6.51 2.23 -41.81
N VAL A 11 6.06 0.97 -41.83
CA VAL A 11 5.60 0.26 -40.63
C VAL A 11 6.73 0.09 -39.61
N LEU A 12 7.94 -0.28 -40.05
CA LEU A 12 9.09 -0.42 -39.16
C LEU A 12 9.46 0.90 -38.48
N VAL A 13 9.48 2.01 -39.24
CA VAL A 13 9.77 3.34 -38.70
C VAL A 13 8.72 3.74 -37.65
N VAL A 14 7.44 3.51 -37.91
CA VAL A 14 6.37 3.78 -36.94
C VAL A 14 6.56 2.95 -35.66
N ILE A 15 6.88 1.66 -35.78
CA ILE A 15 7.15 0.78 -34.62
C ILE A 15 8.35 1.30 -33.81
N VAL A 16 9.46 1.65 -34.46
CA VAL A 16 10.65 2.19 -33.79
C VAL A 16 10.33 3.51 -33.08
N CYS A 17 9.56 4.41 -33.72
CA CYS A 17 9.11 5.64 -33.08
C CYS A 17 8.21 5.37 -31.87
N LEU A 18 7.27 4.44 -31.96
CA LEU A 18 6.40 4.05 -30.84
C LEU A 18 7.19 3.44 -29.68
N ILE A 19 8.18 2.59 -29.98
CA ILE A 19 9.12 2.06 -28.97
C ILE A 19 9.91 3.19 -28.33
N GLY A 20 10.45 4.13 -29.14
CA GLY A 20 11.18 5.29 -28.64
C GLY A 20 10.33 6.14 -27.69
N VAL A 21 9.08 6.43 -28.06
CA VAL A 21 8.12 7.14 -27.20
C VAL A 21 7.83 6.37 -25.93
N ALA A 22 7.60 5.05 -26.01
CA ALA A 22 7.37 4.20 -24.85
C ALA A 22 8.57 4.21 -23.89
N LEU A 23 9.80 4.07 -24.40
CA LEU A 23 11.03 4.12 -23.60
C LEU A 23 11.24 5.48 -22.92
N VAL A 24 11.00 6.59 -23.64
CA VAL A 24 11.09 7.94 -23.05
C VAL A 24 10.05 8.12 -21.95
N ASN A 25 8.82 7.67 -22.17
CA ASN A 25 7.75 7.75 -21.19
C ASN A 25 8.02 6.85 -19.98
N GLN A 26 8.56 5.65 -20.19
CA GLN A 26 9.01 4.75 -19.13
C GLN A 26 10.14 5.39 -18.30
N TYR A 27 11.11 6.03 -18.95
CA TYR A 27 12.18 6.76 -18.26
C TYR A 27 11.63 7.93 -17.43
N ARG A 28 10.72 8.74 -18.01
CA ARG A 28 10.07 9.84 -17.30
C ARG A 28 9.28 9.35 -16.10
N LEU A 29 8.50 8.29 -16.25
CA LEU A 29 7.73 7.69 -15.17
C LEU A 29 8.63 7.12 -14.07
N ASN A 30 9.70 6.40 -14.44
CA ASN A 30 10.69 5.90 -13.49
C ASN A 30 11.36 7.03 -12.71
N ARG A 31 11.74 8.11 -13.40
CA ARG A 31 12.34 9.29 -12.76
C ARG A 31 11.36 9.98 -11.81
N LYS A 32 10.08 10.10 -12.20
CA LYS A 32 9.02 10.64 -11.35
C LYS A 32 8.87 9.80 -10.08
N ILE A 33 8.64 8.49 -10.22
CA ILE A 33 8.49 7.56 -9.09
C ILE A 33 9.72 7.60 -8.19
N LYS A 34 10.93 7.62 -8.77
CA LYS A 34 12.17 7.72 -8.00
C LYS A 34 12.21 9.03 -7.19
N GLY A 35 11.83 10.15 -7.79
CA GLY A 35 11.72 11.43 -7.09
C GLY A 35 10.67 11.39 -5.97
N ASP A 36 9.51 10.77 -6.22
CA ASP A 36 8.45 10.61 -5.22
C ASP A 36 8.93 9.77 -4.02
N VAL A 37 9.68 8.69 -4.27
CA VAL A 37 10.30 7.85 -3.22
C VAL A 37 11.40 8.61 -2.48
N GLU A 38 12.28 9.32 -3.19
CA GLU A 38 13.36 10.11 -2.56
C GLU A 38 12.78 11.20 -1.66
N GLU A 39 11.71 11.86 -2.08
CA GLU A 39 11.01 12.85 -1.26
C GLU A 39 10.34 12.22 -0.04
N LEU A 40 9.62 11.10 -0.21
CA LEU A 40 9.03 10.33 0.89
C LEU A 40 10.07 9.98 1.95
N LEU A 41 11.20 9.40 1.53
CA LEU A 41 12.25 8.95 2.43
C LEU A 41 13.03 10.11 3.06
N LYS A 42 13.18 11.23 2.36
CA LYS A 42 13.85 12.42 2.89
C LYS A 42 13.01 13.12 3.97
N ASN A 43 11.68 13.11 3.81
CA ASN A 43 10.75 13.72 4.74
C ASN A 43 10.49 12.85 5.98
N ALA A 44 10.83 11.56 5.92
CA ALA A 44 10.70 10.65 7.05
C ALA A 44 11.62 11.09 8.20
N GLU A 45 11.04 11.30 9.37
CA GLU A 45 11.78 11.56 10.60
C GLU A 45 12.56 10.32 11.00
N THR A 46 13.76 10.53 11.55
CA THR A 46 14.57 9.45 12.12
C THR A 46 14.41 9.50 13.64
N LYS A 47 13.36 8.85 14.15
CA LYS A 47 13.24 8.58 15.58
C LYS A 47 14.34 7.60 16.00
N LYS A 48 14.96 7.89 17.14
CA LYS A 48 16.00 7.05 17.78
C LYS A 48 15.45 6.29 18.97
N ASP A 49 14.15 6.42 19.19
CA ASP A 49 13.39 5.73 20.21
C ASP A 49 13.44 4.23 19.98
N VAL A 50 13.27 3.51 21.07
CA VAL A 50 13.23 2.06 21.11
C VAL A 50 11.94 1.62 21.75
N PHE A 51 11.41 0.50 21.30
CA PHE A 51 10.25 -0.13 21.89
C PHE A 51 10.53 -0.52 23.34
N THR A 52 9.65 -0.08 24.22
CA THR A 52 9.67 -0.47 25.63
C THR A 52 8.27 -0.85 26.09
N GLY A 53 8.18 -1.65 27.14
CA GLY A 53 6.89 -2.00 27.77
C GLY A 53 6.04 -0.78 28.20
N LYS A 54 6.62 0.42 28.33
CA LYS A 54 5.88 1.67 28.59
C LYS A 54 5.00 2.09 27.41
N ASP A 55 5.40 1.76 26.19
CA ASP A 55 4.62 2.07 24.98
C ASP A 55 3.30 1.28 24.94
N LEU A 56 3.18 0.25 25.78
CA LEU A 56 1.98 -0.60 25.91
C LEU A 56 1.04 -0.14 27.03
N GLU A 57 1.40 0.87 27.82
CA GLU A 57 0.58 1.35 28.92
C GLU A 57 -0.71 1.99 28.40
N GLY A 58 -1.86 1.57 28.95
CA GLY A 58 -3.17 2.09 28.56
C GLY A 58 -3.76 1.51 27.28
N LEU A 59 -3.03 0.66 26.54
CA LEU A 59 -3.56 0.01 25.34
C LEU A 59 -4.64 -1.04 25.68
N PRO A 60 -5.64 -1.24 24.77
CA PRO A 60 -6.53 -2.39 24.85
C PRO A 60 -5.74 -3.70 24.93
N ARG A 61 -6.25 -4.65 25.72
CA ARG A 61 -5.59 -5.94 25.96
C ARG A 61 -5.11 -6.65 24.67
N PRO A 62 -5.94 -6.86 23.63
CA PRO A 62 -5.49 -7.58 22.44
C PRO A 62 -4.39 -6.83 21.67
N VAL A 63 -4.41 -5.50 21.67
CA VAL A 63 -3.36 -4.67 21.05
C VAL A 63 -2.05 -4.80 21.80
N LYS A 64 -2.10 -4.75 23.14
CA LYS A 64 -0.93 -4.94 23.99
C LYS A 64 -0.30 -6.31 23.79
N GLU A 65 -1.12 -7.37 23.82
CA GLU A 65 -0.67 -8.74 23.63
C GLU A 65 -0.06 -8.94 22.23
N TYR A 66 -0.64 -8.33 21.19
CA TYR A 66 -0.07 -8.33 19.84
C TYR A 66 1.29 -7.64 19.76
N LEU A 67 1.41 -6.40 20.27
CA LEU A 67 2.66 -5.64 20.17
C LEU A 67 3.79 -6.29 20.98
N ASP A 68 3.49 -6.83 22.16
CA ASP A 68 4.44 -7.61 22.97
C ASP A 68 4.84 -8.92 22.28
N HIS A 69 3.95 -9.52 21.48
CA HIS A 69 4.23 -10.72 20.71
C HIS A 69 5.15 -10.46 19.51
N VAL A 70 4.93 -9.38 18.76
CA VAL A 70 5.61 -9.13 17.48
C VAL A 70 6.86 -8.23 17.58
N LEU A 71 7.04 -7.51 18.69
CA LEU A 71 8.19 -6.65 18.96
C LEU A 71 9.05 -7.20 20.11
N LYS A 72 10.32 -6.78 20.15
CA LYS A 72 11.26 -7.13 21.24
C LYS A 72 11.65 -5.87 22.00
N GLU A 73 11.71 -5.94 23.33
CA GLU A 73 12.20 -4.85 24.18
C GLU A 73 13.56 -4.32 23.70
N GLY A 74 13.69 -2.99 23.59
CA GLY A 74 14.88 -2.31 23.10
C GLY A 74 15.04 -2.29 21.58
N GLN A 75 14.10 -2.85 20.82
CA GLN A 75 14.13 -2.79 19.36
C GLN A 75 13.89 -1.35 18.87
N PRO A 76 14.71 -0.82 17.94
CA PRO A 76 14.50 0.52 17.40
C PRO A 76 13.15 0.68 16.70
N TYR A 77 12.58 1.88 16.78
CA TYR A 77 11.42 2.22 15.97
C TYR A 77 11.74 2.13 14.47
N ILE A 78 10.77 1.63 13.70
CA ILE A 78 10.86 1.58 12.25
C ILE A 78 10.49 2.97 11.71
N ASN A 79 11.43 3.60 11.01
CA ASN A 79 11.24 4.93 10.43
C ASN A 79 10.81 4.86 8.94
N THR A 80 11.35 3.89 8.21
CA THR A 80 11.01 3.63 6.80
C THR A 80 11.04 2.14 6.51
N VAL A 81 10.29 1.73 5.48
CA VAL A 81 10.20 0.32 5.07
C VAL A 81 10.31 0.25 3.56
N ARG A 82 10.93 -0.83 3.07
CA ARG A 82 10.85 -1.22 1.66
C ARG A 82 10.37 -2.66 1.56
N LEU A 83 9.21 -2.87 0.94
CA LEU A 83 8.67 -4.18 0.64
C LEU A 83 8.83 -4.52 -0.84
N LYS A 84 9.03 -5.81 -1.11
CA LYS A 84 8.87 -6.40 -2.44
C LYS A 84 7.75 -7.41 -2.36
N GLN A 85 6.82 -7.34 -3.31
CA GLN A 85 5.62 -8.15 -3.31
C GLN A 85 5.49 -8.87 -4.65
N GLU A 86 4.96 -10.08 -4.58
CA GLU A 86 4.47 -10.85 -5.72
C GLU A 86 3.07 -11.31 -5.35
N GLY A 87 2.13 -11.28 -6.30
CA GLY A 87 0.75 -11.60 -6.00
C GLY A 87 -0.13 -11.64 -7.24
N LYS A 88 -1.44 -11.62 -7.03
CA LYS A 88 -2.43 -11.59 -8.10
C LYS A 88 -3.51 -10.55 -7.81
N PHE A 89 -4.01 -9.90 -8.85
CA PHE A 89 -5.20 -9.05 -8.82
C PHE A 89 -6.34 -9.71 -9.60
N TYR A 90 -7.56 -9.66 -9.08
CA TYR A 90 -8.74 -10.07 -9.82
C TYR A 90 -9.28 -8.89 -10.64
N VAL A 91 -9.18 -8.98 -11.97
CA VAL A 91 -9.60 -7.91 -12.90
C VAL A 91 -10.24 -8.55 -14.13
N GLN A 92 -11.42 -8.06 -14.53
CA GLN A 92 -12.15 -8.56 -15.72
C GLN A 92 -12.29 -10.09 -15.72
N ASP A 93 -12.85 -10.63 -14.64
CA ASP A 93 -13.15 -12.06 -14.47
C ASP A 93 -11.93 -13.00 -14.56
N SER A 94 -10.73 -12.48 -14.29
CA SER A 94 -9.51 -13.28 -14.30
C SER A 94 -8.46 -12.76 -13.33
N TRP A 95 -7.67 -13.69 -12.78
CA TRP A 95 -6.51 -13.36 -11.97
C TRP A 95 -5.32 -12.97 -12.85
N LYS A 96 -4.73 -11.80 -12.57
CA LYS A 96 -3.53 -11.27 -13.21
C LYS A 96 -2.39 -11.22 -12.22
N SER A 97 -1.25 -11.81 -12.55
CA SER A 97 -0.05 -11.73 -11.70
C SER A 97 0.49 -10.31 -11.65
N PHE A 98 1.08 -9.93 -10.52
CA PHE A 98 1.79 -8.67 -10.39
C PHE A 98 3.09 -8.84 -9.58
N THR A 99 4.00 -7.92 -9.81
CA THR A 99 5.16 -7.66 -8.94
C THR A 99 5.14 -6.21 -8.51
N ALA A 100 5.52 -5.92 -7.26
CA ALA A 100 5.54 -4.56 -6.77
C ALA A 100 6.72 -4.26 -5.85
N THR A 101 7.07 -2.98 -5.75
CA THR A 101 7.92 -2.45 -4.69
C THR A 101 7.17 -1.32 -4.00
N GLN A 102 7.08 -1.40 -2.68
CA GLN A 102 6.47 -0.37 -1.84
C GLN A 102 7.52 0.24 -0.93
N HIS A 103 7.48 1.55 -0.78
CA HIS A 103 8.24 2.26 0.25
C HIS A 103 7.27 2.94 1.19
N TYR A 104 7.58 2.93 2.49
CA TYR A 104 6.80 3.63 3.51
C TYR A 104 7.69 4.60 4.29
N SER A 105 7.09 5.71 4.73
CA SER A 105 7.55 6.52 5.85
C SER A 105 6.55 6.38 6.99
N ILE A 106 7.05 6.31 8.23
CA ILE A 106 6.17 6.15 9.39
C ILE A 106 5.73 7.52 9.93
N GLU A 107 6.66 8.46 10.02
CA GLU A 107 6.39 9.82 10.47
C GLU A 107 7.06 10.83 9.52
N PRO A 108 6.28 11.64 8.79
CA PRO A 108 4.82 11.52 8.62
C PRO A 108 4.42 10.20 7.92
N PRO A 109 3.19 9.69 8.13
CA PRO A 109 2.72 8.48 7.49
C PRO A 109 2.61 8.69 5.98
N GLY A 110 3.17 7.76 5.21
CA GLY A 110 3.22 7.86 3.76
C GLY A 110 3.67 6.59 3.09
N PHE A 111 3.32 6.43 1.82
CA PHE A 111 3.84 5.36 0.98
C PHE A 111 3.90 5.72 -0.50
N VAL A 112 4.79 5.02 -1.21
CA VAL A 112 4.81 4.95 -2.67
C VAL A 112 4.86 3.48 -3.09
N TRP A 113 3.79 3.01 -3.70
CA TRP A 113 3.65 1.67 -4.26
C TRP A 113 3.79 1.73 -5.78
N ASN A 114 4.63 0.86 -6.33
CA ASN A 114 4.87 0.77 -7.77
C ASN A 114 4.80 -0.69 -8.20
N ALA A 115 3.77 -1.04 -8.94
CA ALA A 115 3.50 -2.38 -9.42
C ALA A 115 3.54 -2.49 -10.93
N ASN A 116 3.87 -3.69 -11.41
CA ASN A 116 3.67 -4.12 -12.78
C ASN A 116 2.70 -5.29 -12.77
N ILE A 117 1.59 -5.15 -13.49
CA ILE A 117 0.54 -6.16 -13.63
C ILE A 117 0.64 -6.77 -15.02
N ASP A 118 0.74 -8.09 -15.09
CA ASP A 118 0.83 -8.85 -16.34
C ASP A 118 -0.58 -9.05 -16.93
N PHE A 119 -1.00 -8.12 -17.79
CA PHE A 119 -2.38 -8.09 -18.30
C PHE A 119 -2.59 -9.08 -19.46
N PHE A 120 -1.63 -9.15 -20.39
CA PHE A 120 -1.52 -10.10 -21.50
C PHE A 120 -0.06 -10.49 -21.74
N PRO A 121 0.24 -11.55 -22.51
CA PRO A 121 1.62 -11.85 -22.91
C PRO A 121 2.31 -10.63 -23.52
N LEU A 122 3.44 -10.22 -22.92
CA LEU A 122 4.24 -9.04 -23.30
C LEU A 122 3.58 -7.67 -23.05
N ILE A 123 2.39 -7.62 -22.45
CA ILE A 123 1.69 -6.36 -22.15
C ILE A 123 1.53 -6.21 -20.64
N THR A 124 2.22 -5.22 -20.09
CA THR A 124 2.15 -4.88 -18.67
C THR A 124 1.47 -3.52 -18.45
N VAL A 125 0.67 -3.48 -17.39
CA VAL A 125 0.11 -2.24 -16.85
C VAL A 125 0.93 -1.89 -15.62
N ARG A 126 1.53 -0.70 -15.62
CA ARG A 126 2.19 -0.18 -14.43
C ARG A 126 1.19 0.60 -13.61
N VAL A 127 1.07 0.29 -12.33
CA VAL A 127 0.22 1.02 -11.39
C VAL A 127 1.11 1.65 -10.33
N VAL A 128 0.91 2.95 -10.10
CA VAL A 128 1.55 3.71 -9.04
C VAL A 128 0.46 4.21 -8.12
N ASP A 129 0.55 3.86 -6.86
CA ASP A 129 -0.37 4.29 -5.82
C ASP A 129 0.42 4.92 -4.68
N MET A 130 -0.09 6.01 -4.12
CA MET A 130 0.69 6.85 -3.21
C MET A 130 -0.19 7.55 -2.19
N TYR A 131 0.36 7.68 -0.98
CA TYR A 131 -0.08 8.63 0.03
C TYR A 131 1.12 9.43 0.50
N LYS A 132 1.11 10.75 0.32
CA LYS A 132 2.22 11.64 0.72
C LYS A 132 1.68 13.01 1.09
N ASP A 133 2.16 13.58 2.18
CA ASP A 133 1.78 14.91 2.67
C ASP A 133 0.26 15.11 2.76
N GLY A 134 -0.45 14.10 3.29
CA GLY A 134 -1.90 14.14 3.45
C GLY A 134 -2.71 13.90 2.18
N LYS A 135 -2.05 13.53 1.06
CA LYS A 135 -2.68 13.40 -0.25
C LYS A 135 -2.54 11.98 -0.81
N GLY A 136 -3.68 11.35 -1.06
CA GLY A 136 -3.79 10.09 -1.81
C GLY A 136 -3.81 10.34 -3.32
N SER A 137 -3.27 9.40 -4.09
CA SER A 137 -3.41 9.39 -5.55
C SER A 137 -3.09 8.02 -6.13
N LEU A 138 -3.86 7.61 -7.14
CA LEU A 138 -3.63 6.37 -7.88
C LEU A 138 -3.50 6.67 -9.38
N GLN A 139 -2.52 6.05 -10.03
CA GLN A 139 -2.29 6.17 -11.46
C GLN A 139 -1.90 4.83 -12.08
N GLY A 140 -2.78 4.29 -12.93
CA GLY A 140 -2.51 3.15 -13.81
C GLY A 140 -2.11 3.61 -15.22
N LYS A 141 -0.97 3.14 -15.71
CA LYS A 141 -0.47 3.38 -17.08
C LYS A 141 -0.15 2.09 -17.82
N LEU A 142 -0.81 1.89 -18.96
CA LEU A 142 -0.49 0.83 -19.91
C LEU A 142 0.79 1.18 -20.68
N LEU A 143 1.76 0.27 -20.70
CA LEU A 143 3.07 0.45 -21.35
C LEU A 143 3.76 1.78 -20.98
N SER A 144 3.51 2.29 -19.76
CA SER A 144 3.98 3.60 -19.28
C SER A 144 3.51 4.83 -20.09
N THR A 145 2.56 4.68 -21.02
CA THR A 145 2.16 5.75 -21.96
C THR A 145 0.71 6.16 -21.82
N LEU A 146 -0.22 5.20 -21.88
CA LEU A 146 -1.66 5.46 -21.86
C LEU A 146 -2.19 5.31 -20.43
N THR A 147 -2.83 6.34 -19.90
CA THR A 147 -3.51 6.26 -18.59
C THR A 147 -4.75 5.37 -18.72
N VAL A 148 -4.82 4.33 -17.90
CA VAL A 148 -5.95 3.37 -17.85
C VAL A 148 -6.74 3.47 -16.54
N ALA A 149 -6.17 4.08 -15.51
CA ALA A 149 -6.84 4.42 -14.26
C ALA A 149 -6.18 5.67 -13.68
N GLU A 150 -6.97 6.59 -13.13
CA GLU A 150 -6.46 7.77 -12.44
C GLU A 150 -7.46 8.21 -11.36
N ALA A 151 -7.03 8.20 -10.10
CA ALA A 151 -7.63 8.98 -9.05
C ALA A 151 -6.74 10.17 -8.72
N LYS A 152 -7.34 11.34 -8.76
CA LYS A 152 -6.73 12.56 -8.22
C LYS A 152 -7.04 12.65 -6.74
N THR A 153 -6.20 13.41 -6.04
CA THR A 153 -6.41 13.77 -4.65
C THR A 153 -7.80 14.38 -4.43
N SER A 154 -8.52 13.82 -3.46
CA SER A 154 -9.77 14.35 -2.87
C SER A 154 -9.77 13.98 -1.38
N PRO A 155 -10.59 14.63 -0.54
CA PRO A 155 -10.71 14.24 0.87
C PRO A 155 -10.99 12.74 1.07
N GLU A 156 -11.90 12.18 0.28
CA GLU A 156 -12.29 10.77 0.34
C GLU A 156 -11.15 9.83 -0.06
N MET A 157 -10.43 10.19 -1.14
CA MET A 157 -9.24 9.46 -1.59
C MET A 157 -8.11 9.52 -0.54
N ASN A 158 -7.91 10.68 0.10
CA ASN A 158 -6.88 10.83 1.13
C ASN A 158 -7.15 9.92 2.33
N SER A 159 -8.40 9.87 2.80
CA SER A 159 -8.82 8.96 3.88
C SER A 159 -8.72 7.48 3.47
N ALA A 160 -9.09 7.12 2.23
CA ALA A 160 -8.98 5.74 1.75
C ALA A 160 -7.54 5.25 1.62
N GLU A 161 -6.61 6.11 1.23
CA GLU A 161 -5.18 5.76 1.20
C GLU A 161 -4.53 5.78 2.59
N LEU A 162 -4.98 6.66 3.50
CA LEU A 162 -4.57 6.58 4.91
C LEU A 162 -5.08 5.28 5.57
N ALA A 163 -6.29 4.84 5.23
CA ALA A 163 -6.84 3.56 5.66
C ALA A 163 -6.03 2.38 5.11
N ARG A 164 -5.57 2.45 3.86
CA ARG A 164 -4.63 1.48 3.31
C ARG A 164 -3.31 1.47 4.09
N TYR A 165 -2.72 2.64 4.34
CA TYR A 165 -1.50 2.74 5.14
C TYR A 165 -1.67 2.09 6.52
N LEU A 166 -2.77 2.40 7.20
CA LEU A 166 -3.07 1.88 8.54
C LEU A 166 -3.28 0.35 8.54
N SER A 167 -3.97 -0.20 7.54
CA SER A 167 -4.15 -1.66 7.45
C SER A 167 -2.84 -2.41 7.16
N GLU A 168 -1.93 -1.80 6.39
CA GLU A 168 -0.64 -2.37 6.03
C GLU A 168 0.43 -2.20 7.14
N ALA A 169 0.14 -1.45 8.21
CA ALA A 169 1.06 -1.23 9.33
C ALA A 169 1.41 -2.51 10.12
N VAL A 170 0.70 -3.62 9.88
CA VAL A 170 1.08 -4.96 10.36
C VAL A 170 2.48 -5.41 9.90
N TRP A 171 2.96 -4.91 8.74
CA TRP A 171 4.30 -5.19 8.24
C TRP A 171 5.40 -4.33 8.88
N PHE A 172 5.01 -3.31 9.67
CA PHE A 172 5.92 -2.42 10.39
C PHE A 172 5.32 -2.01 11.75
N PRO A 173 5.21 -2.96 12.68
CA PRO A 173 4.34 -2.85 13.87
C PRO A 173 4.68 -1.73 14.84
N THR A 174 5.88 -1.11 14.77
CA THR A 174 6.15 0.08 15.60
C THR A 174 5.29 1.28 15.20
N ALA A 175 4.77 1.33 13.96
CA ALA A 175 3.79 2.34 13.55
C ALA A 175 2.45 2.18 14.27
N LEU A 176 2.15 1.01 14.85
CA LEU A 176 0.93 0.72 15.61
C LEU A 176 1.00 1.22 17.07
N LEU A 177 2.13 1.80 17.51
CA LEU A 177 2.30 2.33 18.86
C LEU A 177 1.60 3.71 18.99
N PRO A 178 0.99 4.03 20.15
CA PRO A 178 0.32 5.33 20.36
C PRO A 178 1.21 6.55 20.12
N GLY A 179 2.51 6.43 20.41
CA GLY A 179 3.50 7.49 20.15
C GLY A 179 3.72 7.82 18.68
N GLN A 180 3.11 7.07 17.75
CA GLN A 180 3.08 7.33 16.31
C GLN A 180 1.78 7.98 15.82
N GLY A 181 0.91 8.41 16.75
CA GLY A 181 -0.33 9.13 16.43
C GLY A 181 -1.56 8.25 16.23
N ILE A 182 -1.47 6.96 16.54
CA ILE A 182 -2.62 6.05 16.52
C ILE A 182 -3.33 6.07 17.86
N GLU A 183 -4.65 6.21 17.81
CA GLU A 183 -5.54 6.07 18.95
C GLU A 183 -6.20 4.69 18.90
N TRP A 184 -6.18 3.98 20.03
CA TRP A 184 -6.75 2.64 20.16
C TRP A 184 -7.93 2.63 21.10
N GLU A 185 -9.04 2.05 20.67
CA GLU A 185 -10.25 1.84 21.47
C GLU A 185 -10.61 0.36 21.56
N PRO A 186 -10.95 -0.17 22.74
CA PRO A 186 -11.39 -1.56 22.87
C PRO A 186 -12.79 -1.74 22.26
N VAL A 187 -13.00 -2.85 21.54
CA VAL A 187 -14.34 -3.23 21.02
C VAL A 187 -14.85 -4.46 21.75
N ASP A 188 -14.06 -5.53 21.79
CA ASP A 188 -14.33 -6.75 22.53
C ASP A 188 -13.01 -7.44 22.95
N GLU A 189 -13.07 -8.71 23.35
CA GLU A 189 -11.89 -9.47 23.82
C GLU A 189 -10.79 -9.61 22.75
N ASN A 190 -11.18 -9.71 21.48
CA ASN A 190 -10.29 -10.02 20.35
C ASN A 190 -10.34 -8.96 19.25
N THR A 191 -10.95 -7.81 19.52
CA THR A 191 -11.13 -6.73 18.55
C THR A 191 -10.83 -5.37 19.18
N ALA A 192 -10.07 -4.55 18.47
CA ALA A 192 -9.83 -3.16 18.83
C ALA A 192 -9.95 -2.26 17.59
N ARG A 193 -10.37 -1.02 17.79
CA ARG A 193 -10.44 0.00 16.74
C ARG A 193 -9.16 0.84 16.80
N ALA A 194 -8.50 1.00 15.67
CA ALA A 194 -7.41 1.96 15.51
C ALA A 194 -7.91 3.14 14.70
N THR A 195 -7.61 4.35 15.16
CA THR A 195 -7.86 5.59 14.42
C THR A 195 -6.55 6.32 14.22
N LEU A 196 -6.26 6.73 12.99
CA LEU A 196 -5.10 7.53 12.62
C LEU A 196 -5.57 8.80 11.91
N GLN A 197 -5.15 9.94 12.44
CA GLN A 197 -5.38 11.24 11.81
C GLN A 197 -4.06 11.79 11.29
N HIS A 198 -4.04 12.22 10.03
CA HIS A 198 -2.91 12.90 9.43
C HIS A 198 -3.38 14.04 8.54
N GLN A 199 -3.13 15.27 8.99
CA GLN A 199 -3.66 16.49 8.38
C GLN A 199 -5.20 16.44 8.31
N GLU A 200 -5.79 16.66 7.14
CA GLU A 200 -7.24 16.63 6.92
C GLU A 200 -7.78 15.20 6.70
N ALA A 201 -6.92 14.19 6.58
CA ALA A 201 -7.31 12.80 6.38
C ALA A 201 -7.42 12.06 7.71
N GLU A 202 -8.46 11.25 7.83
CA GLU A 202 -8.70 10.36 8.97
C GLU A 202 -9.01 8.95 8.45
N ALA A 203 -8.48 7.94 9.13
CA ALA A 203 -8.81 6.54 8.89
C ALA A 203 -9.11 5.84 10.21
N SER A 204 -10.18 5.05 10.25
CA SER A 204 -10.54 4.21 11.38
C SER A 204 -10.84 2.79 10.91
N LEU A 205 -10.18 1.80 11.51
CA LEU A 205 -10.29 0.39 11.13
C LEU A 205 -10.46 -0.49 12.37
N LEU A 206 -11.21 -1.58 12.23
CA LEU A 206 -11.28 -2.66 13.20
C LEU A 206 -10.15 -3.65 12.94
N PHE A 207 -9.37 -3.95 13.96
CA PHE A 207 -8.33 -4.96 13.98
C PHE A 207 -8.80 -6.15 14.80
N HIS A 208 -8.71 -7.35 14.21
CA HIS A 208 -9.07 -8.60 14.88
C HIS A 208 -7.82 -9.44 15.14
N PHE A 209 -7.78 -10.02 16.34
CA PHE A 209 -6.64 -10.73 16.88
C PHE A 209 -7.00 -12.20 17.11
N ASN A 210 -6.10 -13.12 16.79
CA ASN A 210 -6.27 -14.55 17.07
C ASN A 210 -5.73 -14.93 18.47
N ASP A 211 -5.92 -16.19 18.86
CA ASP A 211 -5.44 -16.73 20.14
C ASP A 211 -3.91 -16.78 20.26
N GLN A 212 -3.18 -16.56 19.16
CA GLN A 212 -1.72 -16.45 19.12
C GLN A 212 -1.25 -14.99 19.26
N ASN A 213 -2.17 -14.04 19.46
CA ASN A 213 -1.91 -12.61 19.49
C ASN A 213 -1.35 -12.07 18.17
N GLU A 214 -1.88 -12.55 17.05
CA GLU A 214 -1.56 -12.05 15.70
C GLU A 214 -2.77 -11.30 15.13
N ILE A 215 -2.54 -10.23 14.38
CA ILE A 215 -3.59 -9.56 13.61
C ILE A 215 -3.89 -10.44 12.39
N THR A 216 -5.08 -11.02 12.31
CA THR A 216 -5.47 -11.88 11.19
C THR A 216 -6.43 -11.20 10.22
N LYS A 217 -7.11 -10.14 10.66
CA LYS A 217 -8.09 -9.41 9.87
C LYS A 217 -8.13 -7.94 10.25
N VAL A 218 -8.23 -7.08 9.24
CA VAL A 218 -8.52 -5.65 9.37
C VAL A 218 -9.74 -5.31 8.53
N HIS A 219 -10.67 -4.52 9.08
CA HIS A 219 -11.96 -4.26 8.45
C HIS A 219 -12.41 -2.81 8.62
N THR A 220 -13.12 -2.29 7.62
CA THR A 220 -13.95 -1.08 7.73
C THR A 220 -15.20 -1.23 6.89
N GLU A 221 -16.30 -0.68 7.39
CA GLU A 221 -17.59 -0.62 6.67
C GLU A 221 -17.59 0.44 5.57
N GLU A 222 -16.74 1.46 5.71
CA GLU A 222 -16.74 2.63 4.83
C GLU A 222 -15.32 2.94 4.33
N ARG A 223 -14.94 2.31 3.21
CA ARG A 223 -13.76 2.73 2.44
C ARG A 223 -14.18 3.29 1.09
N TYR A 224 -13.68 4.48 0.76
CA TYR A 224 -13.97 5.10 -0.52
C TYR A 224 -13.42 4.27 -1.68
N ARG A 225 -14.27 4.02 -2.67
CA ARG A 225 -13.99 3.29 -3.90
C ARG A 225 -14.17 4.22 -5.09
N GLN A 226 -13.06 4.57 -5.74
CA GLN A 226 -13.05 5.47 -6.90
C GLN A 226 -13.81 4.95 -8.12
N GLU A 227 -13.96 3.62 -8.24
CA GLU A 227 -14.45 2.96 -9.47
C GLU A 227 -15.92 3.27 -9.73
N ASP A 228 -16.71 3.47 -8.67
CA ASP A 228 -18.12 3.85 -8.70
C ASP A 228 -18.44 5.10 -7.85
N ASN A 229 -17.41 5.74 -7.27
CA ASN A 229 -17.53 6.90 -6.39
C ASN A 229 -18.48 6.63 -5.21
N SER A 230 -18.29 5.49 -4.54
CA SER A 230 -19.07 5.06 -3.38
C SER A 230 -18.19 4.71 -2.18
N PHE A 231 -18.82 4.46 -1.03
CA PHE A 231 -18.17 3.87 0.14
C PHE A 231 -18.64 2.42 0.26
N GLN A 232 -17.69 1.51 0.40
CA GLN A 232 -17.96 0.06 0.45
C GLN A 232 -17.19 -0.57 1.60
N PRO A 233 -17.68 -1.67 2.18
CA PRO A 233 -16.93 -2.39 3.17
C PRO A 233 -15.71 -3.05 2.54
N TRP A 234 -14.59 -3.00 3.25
CA TRP A 234 -13.29 -3.47 2.79
C TRP A 234 -12.61 -4.26 3.90
N THR A 235 -11.99 -5.38 3.52
CA THR A 235 -11.31 -6.26 4.46
C THR A 235 -9.92 -6.64 3.95
N GLY A 236 -8.95 -6.65 4.86
CA GLY A 236 -7.65 -7.26 4.67
C GLY A 236 -7.47 -8.46 5.60
N TYR A 237 -6.83 -9.51 5.11
CA TYR A 237 -6.45 -10.71 5.86
C TYR A 237 -4.95 -10.89 5.85
N PHE A 238 -4.41 -11.41 6.95
CA PHE A 238 -2.98 -11.57 7.16
C PHE A 238 -2.69 -12.93 7.78
N GLU A 239 -1.69 -13.63 7.23
CA GLU A 239 -1.32 -14.96 7.70
C GLU A 239 0.17 -15.24 7.53
N ASN A 240 0.59 -16.44 7.96
CA ASN A 240 1.95 -16.95 7.78
C ASN A 240 3.01 -16.03 8.42
N TYR A 241 2.79 -15.67 9.69
CA TYR A 241 3.70 -14.84 10.46
C TYR A 241 5.09 -15.46 10.58
N LYS A 242 6.13 -14.69 10.26
CA LYS A 242 7.53 -15.10 10.36
C LYS A 242 8.42 -13.97 10.85
N GLU A 243 9.49 -14.35 11.53
CA GLU A 243 10.47 -13.39 11.99
C GLU A 243 11.31 -12.85 10.80
N LYS A 244 11.38 -11.53 10.71
CA LYS A 244 12.24 -10.76 9.80
C LYS A 244 12.92 -9.66 10.58
N ASN A 245 14.26 -9.66 10.60
CA ASN A 245 15.06 -8.65 11.29
C ASN A 245 14.68 -8.45 12.77
N GLY A 246 14.30 -9.51 13.47
CA GLY A 246 13.88 -9.43 14.87
C GLY A 246 12.39 -9.20 15.11
N ILE A 247 11.61 -8.95 14.06
CA ILE A 247 10.19 -8.57 14.11
C ILE A 247 9.34 -9.69 13.53
N LEU A 248 8.25 -10.06 14.19
CA LEU A 248 7.28 -11.00 13.64
C LEU A 248 6.29 -10.25 12.74
N ILE A 249 6.19 -10.63 11.46
CA ILE A 249 5.27 -10.00 10.51
C ILE A 249 4.59 -11.06 9.63
N PRO A 250 3.37 -10.82 9.14
CA PRO A 250 2.73 -11.71 8.16
C PRO A 250 3.48 -11.66 6.84
N LEU A 251 3.63 -12.81 6.17
CA LEU A 251 4.23 -12.87 4.84
C LEU A 251 3.21 -12.95 3.71
N ASP A 252 1.98 -13.33 4.03
CA ASP A 252 0.88 -13.43 3.09
C ASP A 252 -0.21 -12.42 3.51
N GLY A 253 -0.79 -11.76 2.51
CA GLY A 253 -1.83 -10.77 2.69
C GLY A 253 -2.84 -10.83 1.55
N GLU A 254 -4.12 -10.77 1.90
CA GLU A 254 -5.23 -10.76 0.96
C GLU A 254 -6.14 -9.58 1.26
N VAL A 255 -6.74 -8.97 0.24
CA VAL A 255 -7.66 -7.85 0.41
C VAL A 255 -8.86 -8.00 -0.51
N GLU A 256 -10.03 -7.63 -0.01
CA GLU A 256 -11.28 -7.74 -0.74
C GLU A 256 -12.23 -6.58 -0.46
N TRP A 257 -13.07 -6.29 -1.45
CA TRP A 257 -14.27 -5.48 -1.28
C TRP A 257 -15.42 -6.42 -0.95
N ASN A 258 -16.17 -6.12 0.11
CA ASN A 258 -17.34 -6.93 0.50
C ASN A 258 -18.57 -6.29 -0.15
N LEU A 259 -18.76 -6.56 -1.43
CA LEU A 259 -19.85 -5.97 -2.22
C LEU A 259 -21.12 -6.79 -2.03
N ASP A 260 -22.27 -6.12 -1.85
CA ASP A 260 -23.58 -6.78 -1.75
C ASP A 260 -24.00 -7.55 -3.02
N TYR A 261 -23.26 -7.37 -4.12
CA TYR A 261 -23.54 -7.94 -5.42
C TYR A 261 -22.35 -8.77 -5.93
N GLY A 262 -22.18 -9.99 -5.41
CA GLY A 262 -21.33 -11.02 -6.04
C GLY A 262 -20.48 -11.81 -5.07
#